data_AF-A0A257JC26-F1
#
_entry.id   AF-A0A257JC26-F1
#
_cell.length_a   1.000
_cell.length_b   1.000
_cell.length_c   1.000
_cell.angle_alpha   90.00
_cell.angle_beta   90.00
_cell.angle_gamma   90.00
#
_symmetry.space_group_name_H-M   'P 1'
#
loop_
_entity.id
_entity.type
_entity.pdbx_description
1 polymer ?
#
loop_
_entity_poly.entity_id
_entity_poly.type
_entity_poly.pdbx_seq_one_letter_code
_entity_poly.pdbx_strand_id
1 'polypeptide(L)'
;MDGVAQPPRKITLGPWLMPVFRLMAAARRLRGSWLDPFGHSAERRLERALVAQFEQRLHGLLPSLNAERLALATQIAALPLAIRGFGHVKLANLALARA
;
A
#
# COMPACT_ATOMS: atom_id res chain seq x y z
N MET A 1 20.63 -0.98 14.06
CA MET A 1 19.68 -0.60 15.12
C MET A 1 18.27 -0.87 14.61
N ASP A 2 17.90 -2.14 14.70
CA ASP A 2 16.58 -2.78 14.72
C ASP A 2 15.44 -2.11 13.93
N GLY A 3 15.30 -2.53 12.67
CA GLY A 3 14.20 -2.19 11.77
C GLY A 3 12.86 -2.86 12.09
N VAL A 4 12.55 -3.09 13.37
CA VAL A 4 11.24 -3.57 13.81
C VAL A 4 10.34 -2.34 13.97
N ALA A 5 9.45 -2.13 13.01
CA ALA A 5 8.44 -1.09 13.09
C ALA A 5 7.58 -1.31 14.35
N GLN A 6 7.75 -0.46 15.36
CA GLN A 6 7.02 -0.58 16.62
C GLN A 6 5.53 -0.27 16.39
N PRO A 7 4.62 -0.96 17.09
CA PRO A 7 3.20 -0.69 16.98
C PRO A 7 2.88 0.73 17.45
N PRO A 8 1.92 1.42 16.82
CA PRO A 8 1.53 2.76 17.21
C PRO A 8 0.98 2.75 18.64
N ARG A 9 1.41 3.72 19.45
CA ARG A 9 0.93 3.88 20.83
C ARG A 9 -0.49 4.46 20.81
N LYS A 10 -1.37 3.92 21.65
CA LYS A 10 -2.72 4.47 21.82
C LYS A 10 -2.64 5.91 22.34
N ILE A 11 -3.42 6.80 21.74
CA ILE A 11 -3.58 8.20 22.14
C ILE A 11 -5.07 8.52 22.22
N THR A 12 -5.46 9.36 23.16
CA THR A 12 -6.83 9.88 23.27
C THR A 12 -6.86 11.29 22.71
N LEU A 13 -7.76 11.52 21.76
CA LEU A 13 -7.98 12.82 21.14
C LEU A 13 -9.37 13.32 21.55
N GLY A 14 -9.44 14.55 22.04
CA GLY A 14 -10.68 15.12 22.56
C GLY A 14 -11.65 15.60 21.47
N PRO A 15 -12.84 16.12 21.85
CA PRO A 15 -13.88 16.59 20.93
C PRO A 15 -13.41 17.65 19.92
N TRP A 16 -12.34 18.40 20.25
CA TRP A 16 -11.73 19.40 19.38
C TRP A 16 -11.24 18.85 18.03
N LEU A 17 -11.09 17.53 17.89
CA LEU A 17 -10.66 16.90 16.64
C LEU A 17 -11.79 16.81 15.61
N MET A 18 -13.06 16.82 16.03
CA MET A 18 -14.21 16.76 15.11
C MET A 18 -14.22 17.85 14.03
N PRO A 19 -14.01 19.16 14.35
CA PRO A 19 -13.89 20.18 13.30
C PRO A 19 -12.71 19.93 12.36
N VAL A 20 -11.58 19.40 12.86
CA VAL A 20 -10.42 19.05 12.01
C VAL A 20 -10.78 17.95 11.02
N PHE A 21 -11.50 16.91 11.46
CA PHE A 21 -11.99 15.86 10.55
C PHE A 21 -12.94 16.40 9.49
N ARG A 22 -13.81 17.37 9.82
CA ARG A 22 -14.69 18.03 8.84
C ARG A 22 -13.90 18.80 7.79
N LEU A 23 -12.87 19.54 8.21
CA LEU A 23 -11.96 20.23 7.29
C LEU A 23 -11.24 19.24 6.37
N MET A 24 -10.69 18.16 6.93
CA MET A 24 -10.02 17.12 6.15
C MET A 24 -10.96 16.42 5.17
N ALA A 25 -12.24 16.25 5.53
CA ALA A 25 -13.26 15.70 4.63
C ALA A 25 -13.53 16.64 3.44
N ALA A 26 -13.63 17.95 3.68
CA ALA A 26 -13.77 18.94 2.62
C ALA A 26 -12.51 19.00 1.72
N ALA A 27 -11.34 18.83 2.31
CA ALA A 27 -10.05 18.77 1.63
C ALA A 27 -9.78 17.46 0.86
N ARG A 28 -10.76 16.54 0.74
CA ARG A 28 -10.62 15.28 -0.01
C ARG A 28 -10.12 15.49 -1.44
N ARG A 29 -10.44 16.62 -2.07
CA ARG A 29 -9.99 16.97 -3.43
C ARG A 29 -8.48 17.19 -3.54
N LEU A 30 -7.78 17.45 -2.44
CA LEU A 30 -6.32 17.57 -2.42
C LEU A 30 -5.60 16.22 -2.52
N ARG A 31 -6.32 15.10 -2.30
CA ARG A 31 -5.72 13.75 -2.39
C ARG A 31 -5.18 13.50 -3.80
N GLY A 32 -3.97 12.99 -3.89
CA GLY A 32 -3.31 12.74 -5.18
C GLY A 32 -2.80 13.99 -5.89
N SER A 33 -2.99 15.19 -5.32
CA SER A 33 -2.35 16.41 -5.80
C SER A 33 -0.97 16.61 -5.17
N TRP A 34 -0.19 17.57 -5.69
CA TRP A 34 1.07 18.00 -5.08
C TRP A 34 0.88 18.54 -3.64
N LEU A 35 -0.31 19.08 -3.32
CA LEU A 35 -0.65 19.59 -1.99
C LEU A 35 -1.23 18.52 -1.05
N ASP A 36 -1.02 17.23 -1.34
CA ASP A 36 -1.44 16.14 -0.46
C ASP A 36 -0.41 15.91 0.67
N PRO A 37 -0.69 16.34 1.93
CA PRO A 37 0.24 16.14 3.03
C PRO A 37 0.45 14.66 3.37
N PHE A 38 -0.50 13.78 3.05
CA PHE A 38 -0.39 12.34 3.30
C PHE A 38 0.27 11.60 2.13
N GLY A 39 0.28 12.20 0.95
CA GLY A 39 0.80 11.61 -0.29
C GLY A 39 2.33 11.45 -0.32
N HIS A 40 3.07 12.14 0.54
CA HIS A 40 4.54 12.15 0.52
C HIS A 40 5.18 11.18 1.53
N SER A 41 4.38 10.53 2.38
CA SER A 41 4.90 9.55 3.34
C SER A 41 5.59 8.37 2.64
N ALA A 42 6.64 7.83 3.28
CA ALA A 42 7.37 6.67 2.76
C ALA A 42 6.45 5.47 2.51
N GLU A 43 5.47 5.26 3.40
CA GLU A 43 4.47 4.20 3.27
C GLU A 43 3.59 4.39 2.02
N ARG A 44 3.06 5.61 1.78
CA ARG A 44 2.25 5.88 0.57
C ARG A 44 3.06 5.78 -0.72
N ARG A 45 4.32 6.22 -0.72
CA ARG A 45 5.21 6.05 -1.87
C ARG A 45 5.43 4.57 -2.18
N LEU A 46 5.68 3.76 -1.15
CA LEU A 46 5.84 2.31 -1.29
C LEU A 46 4.58 1.63 -1.81
N GLU A 47 3.40 1.95 -1.28
CA GLU A 47 2.13 1.42 -1.76
C GLU A 47 1.93 1.69 -3.26
N ARG A 48 2.13 2.94 -3.69
CA ARG A 48 2.01 3.29 -5.12
C ARG A 48 3.03 2.58 -5.99
N ALA A 49 4.26 2.44 -5.51
CA ALA A 49 5.29 1.68 -6.22
C ALA A 49 4.91 0.19 -6.36
N LEU A 50 4.32 -0.41 -5.32
CA LEU A 50 3.85 -1.81 -5.38
C LEU A 50 2.72 -2.01 -6.39
N VAL A 51 1.77 -1.06 -6.49
CA VAL A 51 0.73 -1.08 -7.51
C VAL A 51 1.35 -1.01 -8.92
N ALA A 52 2.23 -0.05 -9.16
CA ALA A 52 2.90 0.09 -10.46
C ALA A 52 3.72 -1.17 -10.84
N GLN A 53 4.43 -1.75 -9.88
CA GLN A 53 5.18 -3.00 -10.09
C GLN A 53 4.27 -4.18 -10.42
N PHE A 54 3.09 -4.25 -9.79
CA PHE A 54 2.10 -5.27 -10.10
C PHE A 54 1.55 -5.11 -11.53
N GLU A 55 1.18 -3.88 -11.92
CA GLU A 55 0.71 -3.60 -13.27
C GLU A 55 1.77 -3.92 -14.32
N GLN A 56 3.02 -3.51 -14.11
CA GLN A 56 4.15 -3.84 -14.98
C GLN A 56 4.35 -5.34 -15.12
N ARG A 57 4.24 -6.09 -14.01
CA ARG A 57 4.31 -7.54 -14.02
C ARG A 57 3.19 -8.13 -14.87
N LEU A 58 1.95 -7.71 -14.67
CA LEU A 58 0.82 -8.17 -15.50
C LEU A 58 1.05 -7.88 -16.99
N HIS A 59 1.50 -6.68 -17.35
CA HIS A 59 1.84 -6.34 -18.72
C HIS A 59 2.94 -7.23 -19.31
N GLY A 60 3.89 -7.72 -18.50
CA GLY A 60 4.88 -8.70 -18.94
C GLY A 60 4.35 -10.13 -19.08
N LEU A 61 3.35 -10.53 -18.30
CA LEU A 61 2.75 -11.87 -18.37
C LEU A 61 1.78 -12.01 -19.55
N LEU A 62 0.94 -10.99 -19.79
CA LEU A 62 -0.16 -11.02 -20.75
C LEU A 62 0.23 -11.46 -22.18
N PRO A 63 1.33 -10.99 -22.80
CA PRO A 63 1.69 -11.36 -24.17
C PRO A 63 1.95 -12.86 -24.36
N SER A 64 2.22 -13.56 -23.27
CA SER A 64 2.69 -14.94 -23.28
C SER A 64 1.69 -15.90 -22.62
N LEU A 65 0.50 -15.39 -22.31
CA LEU A 65 -0.58 -16.11 -21.66
C LEU A 65 -1.27 -17.07 -22.63
N ASN A 66 -1.39 -18.33 -22.24
CA ASN A 66 -2.13 -19.36 -22.96
C ASN A 66 -2.73 -20.36 -21.94
N ALA A 67 -3.48 -21.35 -22.40
CA ALA A 67 -4.15 -22.32 -21.52
C ALA A 67 -3.17 -23.06 -20.59
N GLU A 68 -1.99 -23.43 -21.09
CA GLU A 68 -0.97 -24.16 -20.31
C GLU A 68 -0.32 -23.29 -19.24
N ARG A 69 -0.13 -22.00 -19.52
CA ARG A 69 0.58 -21.04 -18.66
C ARG A 69 -0.35 -20.26 -17.74
N LEU A 70 -1.66 -20.40 -17.92
CA LEU A 70 -2.69 -19.69 -17.13
C LEU A 70 -2.51 -19.95 -15.64
N ALA A 71 -2.37 -21.20 -15.22
CA ALA A 71 -2.24 -21.55 -13.80
C ALA A 71 -1.03 -20.88 -13.14
N LEU A 72 0.14 -20.94 -13.80
CA LEU A 72 1.36 -20.29 -13.32
C LEU A 72 1.22 -18.76 -13.31
N ALA A 73 0.63 -18.17 -14.35
CA ALA A 73 0.39 -16.74 -14.43
C ALA A 73 -0.51 -16.24 -13.31
N THR A 74 -1.57 -17.00 -12.95
CA THR A 74 -2.44 -16.69 -11.82
C THR A 74 -1.70 -16.77 -10.50
N GLN A 75 -0.85 -17.78 -10.29
CA GLN A 75 -0.03 -17.88 -9.07
C GLN A 75 0.91 -16.67 -8.92
N ILE A 76 1.56 -16.27 -10.01
CA ILE A 76 2.44 -15.09 -10.03
C ILE A 76 1.66 -13.81 -9.74
N ALA A 77 0.46 -13.66 -10.31
CA ALA A 77 -0.43 -12.53 -10.07
C ALA A 77 -1.01 -12.50 -8.65
N ALA A 78 -1.06 -13.65 -7.95
CA ALA A 78 -1.55 -13.75 -6.59
C ALA A 78 -0.52 -13.31 -5.53
N LEU A 79 0.78 -13.25 -5.85
CA LEU A 79 1.83 -12.91 -4.88
C LEU A 79 1.59 -11.61 -4.10
N PRO A 80 1.15 -10.49 -4.73
CA PRO A 80 0.87 -9.26 -3.99
C PRO A 80 -0.25 -9.38 -2.96
N LEU A 81 -1.15 -10.36 -3.10
CA LEU A 81 -2.26 -10.60 -2.16
C LEU A 81 -1.77 -11.07 -0.80
N ALA A 82 -0.52 -11.55 -0.69
CA ALA A 82 0.11 -11.87 0.59
C ALA A 82 0.51 -10.60 1.38
N ILE A 83 0.68 -9.46 0.70
CA ILE A 83 1.09 -8.19 1.29
C ILE A 83 -0.17 -7.47 1.82
N ARG A 84 -0.65 -7.89 3.00
CA ARG A 84 -1.85 -7.33 3.65
C ARG A 84 -1.52 -6.64 4.98
N GLY A 85 -2.49 -5.92 5.53
CA GLY A 85 -2.40 -5.23 6.81
C GLY A 85 -1.97 -3.76 6.68
N PHE A 86 -1.75 -3.11 7.81
CA PHE A 86 -1.41 -1.69 7.91
C PHE A 86 -0.09 -1.49 8.67
N GLY A 87 0.63 -0.42 8.35
CA GLY A 87 1.84 -0.02 9.07
C GLY A 87 2.86 -1.16 9.18
N HIS A 88 3.27 -1.46 10.40
CA HIS A 88 4.28 -2.48 10.70
C HIS A 88 3.93 -3.88 10.21
N VAL A 89 2.65 -4.28 10.24
CA VAL A 89 2.19 -5.59 9.75
C VAL A 89 2.41 -5.71 8.24
N LYS A 90 2.11 -4.65 7.49
CA LYS A 90 2.30 -4.62 6.04
C LYS A 90 3.78 -4.67 5.67
N LEU A 91 4.63 -3.97 6.42
CA LEU A 91 6.07 -3.98 6.20
C LEU A 91 6.68 -5.36 6.47
N ALA A 92 6.24 -6.05 7.52
CA ALA A 92 6.65 -7.42 7.80
C ALA A 92 6.23 -8.39 6.67
N ASN A 93 4.97 -8.32 6.23
CA ASN A 93 4.48 -9.14 5.12
C ASN A 93 5.20 -8.84 3.80
N LEU A 94 5.54 -7.58 3.54
CA LEU A 94 6.34 -7.19 2.39
C LEU A 94 7.75 -7.79 2.43
N ALA A 95 8.39 -7.80 3.60
CA ALA A 95 9.71 -8.40 3.75
C ALA A 95 9.66 -9.91 3.48
N LEU A 96 8.64 -10.61 3.99
CA LEU A 96 8.42 -12.04 3.73
C LEU A 96 8.13 -12.32 2.25
N ALA A 97 7.34 -11.49 1.57
CA ALA A 97 7.01 -11.68 0.16
C ALA A 97 8.16 -11.38 -0.81
N ARG A 98 9.23 -10.72 -0.35
CA ARG A 98 10.44 -10.41 -1.13
C ARG A 98 11.59 -11.38 -0.89
N ALA A 99 11.52 -12.19 0.17
CA ALA A 99 12.46 -13.26 0.46
C ALA A 99 12.20 -14.47 -0.46
#